data_AF-A0A9P7DNH5-F1
#
_entry.id   AF-A0A9P7DNH5-F1
#
_cell.length_a   1.000
_cell.length_b   1.000
_cell.length_c   1.000
_cell.angle_alpha   90.00
_cell.angle_beta   90.00
_cell.angle_gamma   90.00
#
_symmetry.space_group_name_H-M   'P 1'
#
loop_
_entity.id
_entity.type
_entity.pdbx_description
1 polymer ?
#
loop_
_entity_poly.entity_id
_entity_poly.type
_entity_poly.pdbx_seq_one_letter_code
_entity_poly.pdbx_strand_id
1 'polypeptide(L)'
;MAKNTAKKRAAGGVARRLTGPLGSPVASPPPVSPEGEAGVVQPDAHSSWCLICRDGAEGDVVLYECSACPRVMCSRCLDVPSASCDLVAQPDVLFWCLSCHAGHTLKAPAPYYGFYRENLPAQGGKPALQGFLQLNGRFETGSCAVLAAAPIAVIHFIVGGSNEVVTPVPLLSHYLEHYFPNGGYIYIEVPFDVTTHKSIRGYTRAQDAHIIQLKTHLTHSGRVLAFFSDHSEEDSGWLFAGKDKGKFVAMSVSQVLSTVLGPYYGILSGATMIFLVCGSVVAHDDAFSELQEALLNYGVASAIIFTAERFQPLVATNFLLALAEQVVIEQLNVRIAFPSLLSLSSRLGQHTNVILMTRDDADGTPMLLVTKFARAHPQTQPWGIPVPSQCPLCGSTNSWSEKVAVKVSYESLDPDVPGEDPVYRYLYSCTYPECGKAQRKPCHKFHIEKPPGSILKAAKTKSSGWFQSPSTTFPALPFIESGTQGKCPRSSDGEVSAKRMRV
;
A
#
# COMPACT_ATOMS: atom_id res chain seq x y z
N MET A 1 16.03 7.12 41.23
CA MET A 1 14.99 7.72 40.37
C MET A 1 15.64 8.76 39.46
N ALA A 2 16.05 8.37 38.24
CA ALA A 2 16.70 9.26 37.30
C ALA A 2 15.68 9.75 36.26
N LYS A 3 15.49 11.06 36.16
CA LYS A 3 14.65 11.72 35.15
C LYS A 3 15.44 11.87 33.85
N ASN A 4 15.12 11.05 32.85
CA ASN A 4 15.56 11.27 31.47
C ASN A 4 14.44 11.98 30.69
N THR A 5 14.60 13.28 30.47
CA THR A 5 13.82 14.04 29.47
C THR A 5 14.71 14.30 28.27
N ALA A 6 14.64 13.41 27.27
CA ALA A 6 15.25 13.65 25.96
C ALA A 6 14.29 14.51 25.11
N LYS A 7 14.58 15.81 24.98
CA LYS A 7 13.98 16.68 23.96
C LYS A 7 14.72 16.42 22.63
N LYS A 8 14.11 15.62 21.74
CA LYS A 8 14.57 15.49 20.35
C LYS A 8 14.14 16.75 19.59
N ARG A 9 15.07 17.67 19.32
CA ARG A 9 14.87 18.77 18.36
C ARG A 9 15.19 18.22 16.97
N ALA A 10 14.18 18.02 16.13
CA ALA A 10 14.39 17.88 14.70
C ALA A 10 14.81 19.25 14.16
N ALA A 11 16.09 19.42 13.82
CA ALA A 11 16.57 20.59 13.11
C ALA A 11 16.20 20.41 11.63
N GLY A 12 15.20 21.16 11.16
CA GLY A 12 14.93 21.31 9.74
C GLY A 12 16.09 22.06 9.08
N GLY A 13 17.06 21.32 8.56
CA GLY A 13 18.12 21.88 7.73
C GLY A 13 17.63 21.96 6.29
N VAL A 14 17.78 23.13 5.66
CA VAL A 14 17.58 23.32 4.23
C VAL A 14 18.65 22.49 3.49
N ALA A 15 18.23 21.54 2.65
CA ALA A 15 19.13 20.68 1.90
C ALA A 15 19.84 21.47 0.79
N ARG A 16 21.03 21.02 0.39
CA ARG A 16 21.75 21.66 -0.72
C ARG A 16 21.31 21.01 -2.03
N ARG A 17 20.72 21.81 -2.91
CA ARG A 17 20.35 21.41 -4.27
C ARG A 17 21.59 21.24 -5.16
N LEU A 18 21.73 20.10 -5.83
CA LEU A 18 22.66 19.93 -6.94
C LEU A 18 21.89 20.12 -8.25
N THR A 19 22.23 21.14 -9.04
CA THR A 19 21.59 21.45 -10.33
C THR A 19 22.49 21.19 -11.54
N GLY A 20 23.57 20.40 -11.35
CA GLY A 20 24.47 20.04 -12.45
C GLY A 20 23.97 18.79 -13.20
N PRO A 21 24.20 18.70 -14.53
CA PRO A 21 23.98 17.46 -15.27
C PRO A 21 24.97 16.40 -14.76
N LEU A 22 24.50 15.53 -13.88
CA LEU A 22 25.13 14.23 -13.67
C LEU A 22 24.98 13.47 -14.99
N GLY A 23 26.07 12.87 -15.46
CA GLY A 23 26.15 12.27 -16.80
C GLY A 23 24.95 11.39 -17.14
N SER A 24 24.62 11.35 -18.44
CA SER A 24 23.43 10.69 -18.99
C SER A 24 23.08 9.36 -18.31
N PRO A 25 21.79 9.07 -18.10
CA PRO A 25 21.35 7.84 -17.47
C PRO A 25 21.93 6.64 -18.22
N VAL A 26 22.30 5.61 -17.44
CA VAL A 26 22.63 4.28 -17.97
C VAL A 26 21.50 3.87 -18.90
N ALA A 27 21.86 3.41 -20.11
CA ALA A 27 20.92 3.04 -21.16
C ALA A 27 19.74 2.23 -20.61
N SER A 28 18.52 2.63 -20.95
CA SER A 28 17.29 1.92 -20.61
C SER A 28 17.45 0.44 -21.01
N PRO A 29 17.12 -0.52 -20.13
CA PRO A 29 17.15 -1.93 -20.47
C PRO A 29 16.17 -2.23 -21.63
N PRO A 30 16.44 -3.25 -22.45
CA PRO A 30 15.58 -3.61 -23.57
C PRO A 30 14.15 -3.94 -23.12
N PRO A 31 13.13 -3.67 -23.96
CA PRO A 31 11.75 -3.98 -23.65
C PRO A 31 11.58 -5.48 -23.40
N VAL A 32 11.03 -5.80 -22.23
CA VAL A 32 10.56 -7.14 -21.88
C VAL A 32 9.15 -7.28 -22.46
N SER A 33 8.95 -8.24 -23.36
CA SER A 33 7.63 -8.51 -23.95
C SER A 33 6.60 -8.87 -22.87
N PRO A 34 5.41 -8.23 -22.85
CA PRO A 34 4.37 -8.53 -21.88
C PRO A 34 3.46 -9.63 -22.42
N GLU A 35 3.77 -10.89 -22.12
CA GLU A 35 2.77 -11.96 -22.11
C GLU A 35 2.28 -12.11 -20.68
N GLY A 36 1.22 -11.39 -20.34
CA GLY A 36 0.59 -11.36 -19.02
C GLY A 36 -0.90 -11.61 -19.14
N GLU A 37 -1.29 -12.80 -19.61
CA GLU A 37 -2.51 -13.39 -19.06
C GLU A 37 -2.28 -13.53 -17.55
N ALA A 38 -3.25 -13.13 -16.73
CA ALA A 38 -3.25 -13.43 -15.30
C ALA A 38 -3.27 -14.96 -15.17
N GLY A 39 -2.08 -15.56 -15.22
CA GLY A 39 -1.87 -16.98 -15.21
C GLY A 39 -2.61 -17.52 -13.99
N VAL A 40 -3.54 -18.43 -14.24
CA VAL A 40 -4.08 -19.31 -13.21
C VAL A 40 -2.86 -20.04 -12.66
N VAL A 41 -2.29 -19.52 -11.58
CA VAL A 41 -1.20 -20.16 -10.84
C VAL A 41 -1.69 -21.57 -10.55
N GLN A 42 -0.98 -22.58 -11.08
CA GLN A 42 -1.34 -23.97 -10.82
C GLN A 42 -1.38 -24.17 -9.30
N PRO A 43 -2.55 -24.50 -8.72
CA PRO A 43 -2.79 -24.46 -7.28
C PRO A 43 -2.22 -25.68 -6.56
N ASP A 44 -1.08 -26.21 -7.01
CA ASP A 44 -0.69 -27.59 -6.71
C ASP A 44 -0.16 -27.79 -5.28
N ALA A 45 -0.04 -26.73 -4.48
CA ALA A 45 0.30 -26.82 -3.07
C ALA A 45 -0.82 -26.26 -2.19
N HIS A 46 -1.39 -27.13 -1.35
CA HIS A 46 -2.24 -26.71 -0.24
C HIS A 46 -1.45 -25.89 0.78
N SER A 47 -2.15 -24.98 1.45
CA SER A 47 -1.61 -24.20 2.57
C SER A 47 -1.11 -25.11 3.69
N SER A 48 0.03 -24.78 4.30
CA SER A 48 0.50 -25.46 5.52
C SER A 48 -0.22 -25.02 6.80
N TRP A 49 -1.15 -24.07 6.68
CA TRP A 49 -1.83 -23.41 7.80
C TRP A 49 -3.34 -23.65 7.77
N CYS A 50 -3.90 -24.01 8.91
CA CYS A 50 -5.34 -24.15 9.08
C CYS A 50 -6.06 -22.81 8.85
N LEU A 51 -7.08 -22.81 8.00
CA LEU A 51 -7.91 -21.63 7.75
C LEU A 51 -8.58 -21.06 9.01
N ILE A 52 -8.94 -21.88 9.99
CA ILE A 52 -9.69 -21.41 11.16
C ILE A 52 -8.75 -20.77 12.19
N CYS A 53 -7.75 -21.51 12.67
CA CYS A 53 -6.90 -21.09 13.79
C CYS A 53 -5.52 -20.57 13.37
N ARG A 54 -5.19 -20.57 12.07
CA ARG A 54 -3.88 -20.15 11.54
C ARG A 54 -2.67 -20.93 12.08
N ASP A 55 -2.89 -22.04 12.77
CA ASP A 55 -1.84 -22.94 13.22
C ASP A 55 -1.50 -24.00 12.16
N GLY A 56 -0.27 -24.49 12.21
CA GLY A 56 0.26 -25.53 11.33
C GLY A 56 0.06 -26.94 11.87
N ALA A 57 0.57 -27.93 11.13
CA ALA A 57 0.64 -29.32 11.54
C ALA A 57 1.77 -29.56 12.56
N GLU A 58 1.64 -29.06 13.79
CA GLU A 58 2.57 -29.41 14.87
C GLU A 58 2.08 -30.62 15.68
N GLY A 59 2.94 -31.63 15.82
CA GLY A 59 2.64 -32.86 16.56
C GLY A 59 1.64 -33.76 15.83
N ASP A 60 0.65 -34.30 16.55
CA ASP A 60 -0.35 -35.24 16.02
C ASP A 60 -1.52 -34.56 15.28
N VAL A 61 -1.35 -33.30 14.87
CA VAL A 61 -2.40 -32.53 14.19
C VAL A 61 -2.46 -32.90 12.72
N VAL A 62 -3.59 -33.46 12.30
CA VAL A 62 -3.86 -33.77 10.89
C VAL A 62 -4.42 -32.52 10.20
N LEU A 63 -3.90 -32.21 9.01
CA LEU A 63 -4.47 -31.19 8.12
C LEU A 63 -5.30 -31.87 7.03
N TYR A 64 -6.58 -31.51 6.95
CA TYR A 64 -7.48 -31.94 5.88
C TYR A 64 -7.38 -30.97 4.72
N GLU A 65 -6.90 -31.47 3.57
CA GLU A 65 -6.69 -30.73 2.33
C GLU A 65 -7.95 -30.66 1.49
N CYS A 66 -8.40 -29.44 1.17
CA CYS A 66 -9.64 -29.28 0.40
C CYS A 66 -9.44 -29.76 -1.03
N SER A 67 -10.30 -30.65 -1.50
CA SER A 67 -10.26 -31.16 -2.87
C SER A 67 -10.71 -30.15 -3.93
N ALA A 68 -11.18 -28.95 -3.52
CA ALA A 68 -11.69 -27.91 -4.41
C ALA A 68 -10.85 -26.61 -4.43
N CYS A 69 -9.95 -26.42 -3.48
CA CYS A 69 -9.14 -25.21 -3.38
C CYS A 69 -7.89 -25.43 -2.50
N PRO A 70 -6.90 -24.52 -2.49
CA PRO A 70 -5.66 -24.69 -1.72
C PRO A 70 -5.80 -24.62 -0.18
N ARG A 71 -7.00 -24.54 0.39
CA ARG A 71 -7.19 -24.35 1.84
C ARG A 71 -7.12 -25.68 2.58
N VAL A 72 -6.66 -25.62 3.83
CA VAL A 72 -6.63 -26.76 4.75
C VAL A 72 -7.34 -26.44 6.06
N MET A 73 -7.80 -27.48 6.76
CA MET A 73 -8.40 -27.37 8.10
C MET A 73 -7.81 -28.43 9.02
N CYS A 74 -7.44 -28.06 10.24
CA CYS A 74 -6.81 -29.00 11.16
C CYS A 74 -7.85 -29.81 11.95
N SER A 75 -7.44 -31.00 12.40
CA SER A 75 -8.24 -31.89 13.26
C SER A 75 -8.56 -31.30 14.65
N ARG A 76 -7.87 -30.22 15.08
CA ARG A 76 -8.27 -29.47 16.29
C ARG A 76 -9.50 -28.59 16.06
N CYS A 77 -9.65 -28.08 14.84
CA CYS A 77 -10.75 -27.18 14.48
C CYS A 77 -11.99 -27.95 13.98
N LEU A 78 -11.82 -29.19 13.52
CA LEU A 78 -12.87 -30.07 13.04
C LEU A 78 -13.06 -31.26 13.99
N ASP A 79 -14.26 -31.40 14.56
CA ASP A 79 -14.60 -32.56 15.38
C ASP A 79 -14.95 -33.77 14.49
N VAL A 80 -13.92 -34.52 14.08
CA VAL A 80 -14.11 -35.78 13.36
C VAL A 80 -14.21 -36.92 14.39
N PRO A 81 -15.34 -37.63 14.46
CA PRO A 81 -15.49 -38.74 15.40
C PRO A 81 -14.38 -39.78 15.20
N SER A 82 -13.77 -40.26 16.28
CA SER A 82 -12.63 -41.19 16.20
C SER A 82 -12.96 -42.48 15.43
N ALA A 83 -14.20 -42.95 15.52
CA ALA A 83 -14.69 -44.12 14.76
C ALA A 83 -14.79 -43.89 13.24
N SER A 84 -14.62 -42.64 12.78
CA SER A 84 -14.68 -42.24 11.38
C SER A 84 -13.34 -41.78 10.82
N CYS A 85 -12.25 -41.79 11.62
CA CYS A 85 -10.92 -41.40 11.15
C CYS A 85 -10.45 -42.26 9.96
N ASP A 86 -10.59 -43.58 10.05
CA ASP A 86 -10.22 -44.49 8.96
C ASP A 86 -11.08 -44.29 7.71
N LEU A 87 -12.34 -43.89 7.90
CA LEU A 87 -13.26 -43.61 6.80
C LEU A 87 -12.85 -42.34 6.05
N VAL A 88 -12.58 -41.24 6.76
CA VAL A 88 -12.22 -39.97 6.10
C VAL A 88 -10.83 -39.98 5.48
N ALA A 89 -10.00 -40.96 5.86
CA ALA A 89 -8.68 -41.21 5.25
C ALA A 89 -8.77 -42.05 3.96
N GLN A 90 -9.95 -42.54 3.57
CA GLN A 90 -10.10 -43.33 2.34
C GLN A 90 -9.89 -42.46 1.08
N PRO A 91 -9.25 -43.00 0.03
CA PRO A 91 -8.92 -42.22 -1.16
C PRO A 91 -10.12 -41.77 -1.99
N ASP A 92 -11.28 -42.42 -1.84
CA ASP A 92 -12.55 -42.04 -2.47
C ASP A 92 -13.33 -40.99 -1.67
N VAL A 93 -12.82 -40.56 -0.51
CA VAL A 93 -13.41 -39.52 0.32
C VAL A 93 -12.72 -38.19 0.08
N LEU A 94 -13.50 -37.22 -0.39
CA LEU A 94 -13.06 -35.87 -0.70
C LEU A 94 -13.41 -34.94 0.45
N PHE A 95 -12.45 -34.09 0.84
CA PHE A 95 -12.69 -33.04 1.83
C PHE A 95 -13.08 -31.73 1.13
N TRP A 96 -14.12 -31.09 1.64
CA TRP A 96 -14.62 -29.81 1.17
C TRP A 96 -14.56 -28.80 2.31
N CYS A 97 -13.68 -27.81 2.19
CA CYS A 97 -13.47 -26.85 3.27
C CYS A 97 -14.69 -25.95 3.49
N LEU A 98 -14.72 -25.35 4.67
CA LEU A 98 -15.80 -24.47 5.10
C LEU A 98 -16.00 -23.24 4.21
N SER A 99 -14.93 -22.69 3.61
CA SER A 99 -15.03 -21.57 2.67
C SER A 99 -15.82 -21.94 1.41
N CYS A 100 -15.51 -23.10 0.83
CA CYS A 100 -16.18 -23.57 -0.38
C CYS A 100 -17.63 -23.92 -0.09
N HIS A 101 -17.89 -24.56 1.06
CA HIS A 101 -19.25 -24.80 1.55
C HIS A 101 -20.03 -23.49 1.70
N ALA A 102 -19.50 -22.53 2.45
CA ALA A 102 -20.15 -21.24 2.69
C ALA A 102 -20.42 -20.47 1.39
N GLY A 103 -19.48 -20.50 0.44
CA GLY A 103 -19.67 -19.92 -0.89
C GLY A 103 -20.81 -20.57 -1.66
N HIS A 104 -20.91 -21.90 -1.61
CA HIS A 104 -21.97 -22.66 -2.28
C HIS A 104 -23.34 -22.48 -1.62
N THR A 105 -23.39 -22.41 -0.28
CA THR A 105 -24.64 -22.32 0.49
C THR A 105 -25.07 -20.89 0.80
N LEU A 106 -24.42 -19.88 0.22
CA LEU A 106 -24.70 -18.46 0.53
C LEU A 106 -26.17 -18.08 0.31
N LYS A 107 -26.81 -18.67 -0.72
CA LYS A 107 -28.22 -18.43 -1.06
C LYS A 107 -29.19 -19.41 -0.40
N ALA A 108 -28.69 -20.57 0.02
CA ALA A 108 -29.48 -21.66 0.58
C ALA A 108 -28.66 -22.33 1.69
N PRO A 109 -28.79 -21.87 2.94
CA PRO A 109 -28.03 -22.42 4.07
C PRO A 109 -28.22 -23.92 4.20
N ALA A 110 -27.12 -24.66 4.35
CA ALA A 110 -27.15 -26.11 4.54
C ALA A 110 -26.11 -26.55 5.60
N PRO A 111 -26.33 -27.69 6.28
CA PRO A 111 -25.37 -28.25 7.24
C PRO A 111 -24.02 -28.55 6.58
N TYR A 112 -22.93 -28.33 7.33
CA TYR A 112 -21.57 -28.57 6.87
C TYR A 112 -21.12 -30.00 7.21
N TYR A 113 -21.00 -30.87 6.22
CA TYR A 113 -20.56 -32.27 6.44
C TYR A 113 -19.06 -32.48 6.26
N GLY A 114 -18.37 -31.57 5.56
CA GLY A 114 -16.93 -31.58 5.31
C GLY A 114 -16.41 -32.70 4.40
N PHE A 115 -16.88 -33.94 4.53
CA PHE A 115 -16.38 -35.09 3.79
C PHE A 115 -17.46 -35.72 2.91
N TYR A 116 -17.12 -36.05 1.66
CA TYR A 116 -18.04 -36.57 0.65
C TYR A 116 -17.44 -37.73 -0.11
N ARG A 117 -18.25 -38.74 -0.45
CA ARG A 117 -17.81 -39.90 -1.26
C ARG A 117 -17.93 -39.60 -2.75
N GLU A 118 -16.96 -40.10 -3.51
CA GLU A 118 -16.90 -40.12 -4.99
C GLU A 118 -16.78 -38.73 -5.64
N ASN A 119 -17.65 -37.79 -5.28
CA ASN A 119 -17.77 -36.47 -5.88
C ASN A 119 -17.93 -35.38 -4.81
N LEU A 120 -17.66 -34.12 -5.17
CA LEU A 120 -17.97 -32.97 -4.33
C LEU A 120 -19.47 -32.63 -4.38
N PRO A 121 -20.01 -31.85 -3.42
CA PRO A 121 -21.46 -31.55 -3.39
C PRO A 121 -21.97 -30.81 -4.62
N ALA A 122 -21.16 -29.93 -5.20
CA ALA A 122 -21.46 -29.26 -6.46
C ALA A 122 -21.65 -30.24 -7.64
N GLN A 123 -21.19 -31.47 -7.50
CA GLN A 123 -21.26 -32.56 -8.48
C GLN A 123 -22.19 -33.70 -8.02
N GLY A 124 -22.99 -33.49 -6.95
CA GLY A 124 -23.92 -34.50 -6.43
C GLY A 124 -23.30 -35.49 -5.43
N GLY A 125 -22.13 -35.19 -4.88
CA GLY A 125 -21.48 -35.97 -3.83
C GLY A 125 -22.36 -36.20 -2.59
N LYS A 126 -22.30 -37.41 -2.03
CA LYS A 126 -23.04 -37.76 -0.79
C LYS A 126 -22.13 -37.60 0.43
N PRO A 127 -22.63 -37.08 1.57
CA PRO A 127 -21.85 -37.02 2.80
C PRO A 127 -21.28 -38.39 3.18
N ALA A 128 -19.99 -38.44 3.48
CA ALA A 128 -19.32 -39.66 3.95
C ALA A 128 -19.70 -39.96 5.41
N LEU A 129 -19.91 -38.90 6.21
CA LEU A 129 -20.31 -38.99 7.62
C LEU A 129 -21.83 -38.95 7.77
N GLN A 130 -22.37 -39.61 8.81
CA GLN A 130 -23.81 -39.64 9.08
C GLN A 130 -24.36 -38.31 9.63
N GLY A 131 -23.51 -37.42 10.14
CA GLY A 131 -23.89 -36.14 10.74
C GLY A 131 -23.02 -34.99 10.24
N PHE A 132 -23.43 -33.76 10.53
CA PHE A 132 -22.64 -32.56 10.23
C PHE A 132 -21.43 -32.47 11.17
N LEU A 133 -20.35 -31.86 10.69
CA LEU A 133 -19.14 -31.63 11.49
C LEU A 133 -19.34 -30.45 12.44
N GLN A 134 -18.93 -30.63 13.69
CA GLN A 134 -18.82 -29.51 14.63
C GLN A 134 -17.49 -28.79 14.42
N LEU A 135 -17.55 -27.45 14.52
CA LEU A 135 -16.39 -26.59 14.45
C LEU A 135 -16.00 -26.19 15.87
N ASN A 136 -14.82 -26.61 16.30
CA ASN A 136 -14.29 -26.32 17.64
C ASN A 136 -13.41 -25.06 17.65
N GLY A 137 -12.85 -24.69 16.49
CA GLY A 137 -11.95 -23.55 16.36
C GLY A 137 -12.68 -22.19 16.31
N ARG A 138 -11.96 -21.13 16.68
CA ARG A 138 -12.38 -19.75 16.48
C ARG A 138 -11.76 -19.21 15.21
N PHE A 139 -12.54 -18.54 14.37
CA PHE A 139 -12.02 -17.91 13.16
C PHE A 139 -11.11 -16.74 13.51
N GLU A 140 -9.85 -16.87 13.15
CA GLU A 140 -8.87 -15.78 13.23
C GLU A 140 -8.68 -15.06 11.89
N THR A 141 -9.27 -15.58 10.81
CA THR A 141 -9.19 -15.01 9.46
C THR A 141 -10.58 -14.76 8.88
N GLY A 142 -10.62 -14.04 7.76
CA GLY A 142 -11.78 -14.07 6.88
C GLY A 142 -12.09 -15.51 6.42
N SER A 143 -13.37 -15.89 6.40
CA SER A 143 -13.79 -17.24 5.98
C SER A 143 -13.42 -17.57 4.54
N CYS A 144 -13.08 -16.58 3.72
CA CYS A 144 -12.66 -16.74 2.33
C CYS A 144 -11.15 -16.53 2.13
N ALA A 145 -10.38 -16.28 3.19
CA ALA A 145 -8.94 -16.05 3.07
C ALA A 145 -8.22 -17.28 2.50
N VAL A 146 -7.14 -17.06 1.75
CA VAL A 146 -6.21 -18.13 1.36
C VAL A 146 -4.87 -17.78 1.99
N LEU A 147 -4.43 -18.62 2.93
CA LEU A 147 -3.18 -18.39 3.62
C LEU A 147 -2.01 -18.58 2.66
N ALA A 148 -1.08 -17.64 2.67
CA ALA A 148 0.05 -17.61 1.76
C ALA A 148 1.00 -18.79 2.00
N ALA A 149 1.26 -19.52 0.91
CA ALA A 149 2.33 -20.51 0.83
C ALA A 149 3.44 -20.10 -0.16
N ALA A 150 3.17 -19.12 -1.04
CA ALA A 150 4.13 -18.66 -2.03
C ALA A 150 5.29 -17.89 -1.39
N PRO A 151 6.54 -18.07 -1.87
CA PRO A 151 7.69 -17.31 -1.39
C PRO A 151 7.43 -15.81 -1.43
N ILE A 152 7.90 -15.09 -0.42
CA ILE A 152 7.84 -13.64 -0.35
C ILE A 152 9.20 -13.07 0.01
N ALA A 153 9.54 -11.96 -0.63
CA ALA A 153 10.63 -11.08 -0.24
C ALA A 153 10.09 -9.76 0.30
N VAL A 154 10.58 -9.35 1.48
CA VAL A 154 10.44 -8.00 1.99
C VAL A 154 11.74 -7.25 1.71
N ILE A 155 11.67 -6.22 0.88
CA ILE A 155 12.84 -5.41 0.51
C ILE A 155 12.65 -4.01 1.09
N HIS A 156 13.60 -3.53 1.88
CA HIS A 156 13.49 -2.25 2.56
C HIS A 156 14.64 -1.32 2.14
N PHE A 157 14.34 -0.39 1.25
CA PHE A 157 15.25 0.66 0.81
C PHE A 157 15.27 1.79 1.85
N ILE A 158 16.45 2.16 2.35
CA ILE A 158 16.58 3.14 3.44
C ILE A 158 17.69 4.14 3.14
N VAL A 159 17.34 5.43 3.10
CA VAL A 159 18.36 6.49 2.97
C VAL A 159 19.30 6.49 4.17
N GLY A 160 20.62 6.43 3.94
CA GLY A 160 21.64 6.49 5.01
C GLY A 160 21.65 5.33 6.02
N GLY A 161 20.77 4.33 5.87
CA GLY A 161 20.68 3.13 6.72
C GLY A 161 19.82 3.28 7.99
N SER A 162 19.75 2.21 8.78
CA SER A 162 18.81 2.04 9.90
C SER A 162 18.99 3.01 11.08
N ASN A 163 20.14 3.66 11.18
CA ASN A 163 20.39 4.65 12.25
C ASN A 163 19.75 6.02 11.96
N GLU A 164 19.33 6.28 10.73
CA GLU A 164 18.80 7.58 10.30
C GLU A 164 17.26 7.62 10.37
N VAL A 165 16.61 6.53 9.96
CA VAL A 165 15.14 6.46 9.87
C VAL A 165 14.62 5.31 10.74
N VAL A 166 13.76 5.65 11.69
CA VAL A 166 13.05 4.65 12.50
C VAL A 166 11.76 4.26 11.78
N THR A 167 11.66 3.01 11.35
CA THR A 167 10.53 2.49 10.58
C THR A 167 9.91 1.28 11.27
N PRO A 168 8.63 0.97 11.00
CA PRO A 168 7.98 -0.23 11.52
C PRO A 168 8.34 -1.51 10.73
N VAL A 169 9.20 -1.42 9.70
CA VAL A 169 9.46 -2.54 8.78
C VAL A 169 10.17 -3.72 9.47
N PRO A 170 11.19 -3.53 10.34
CA PRO A 170 11.79 -4.66 11.06
C PRO A 170 10.78 -5.40 11.96
N LEU A 171 9.87 -4.67 12.61
CA LEU A 171 8.80 -5.28 13.41
C LEU A 171 7.86 -6.11 12.52
N LEU A 172 7.47 -5.57 11.37
CA LEU A 172 6.64 -6.26 10.38
C LEU A 172 7.33 -7.51 9.85
N SER A 173 8.64 -7.43 9.59
CA SER A 173 9.45 -8.52 9.10
C SER A 173 9.46 -9.70 10.07
N HIS A 174 9.73 -9.41 11.35
CA HIS A 174 9.68 -10.42 12.41
C HIS A 174 8.29 -11.05 12.55
N TYR A 175 7.23 -10.25 12.44
CA TYR A 175 5.86 -10.77 12.43
C TYR A 175 5.60 -11.72 11.26
N LEU A 176 6.06 -11.37 10.06
CA LEU A 176 5.86 -12.18 8.85
C LEU A 176 6.65 -13.48 8.89
N GLU A 177 7.88 -13.47 9.43
CA GLU A 177 8.76 -14.65 9.52
C GLU A 177 8.05 -15.86 10.16
N HIS A 178 7.20 -15.63 11.16
CA HIS A 178 6.43 -16.69 11.83
C HIS A 178 5.44 -17.43 10.91
N TYR A 179 5.01 -16.81 9.81
CA TYR A 179 4.11 -17.45 8.84
C TYR A 179 4.85 -18.28 7.78
N PHE A 180 6.18 -18.31 7.82
CA PHE A 180 7.05 -19.02 6.87
C PHE A 180 8.12 -19.88 7.58
N PRO A 181 7.73 -20.79 8.50
CA PRO A 181 8.66 -21.55 9.34
C PRO A 181 9.53 -22.53 8.54
N ASN A 182 9.07 -22.93 7.36
CA ASN A 182 9.77 -23.87 6.47
C ASN A 182 10.58 -23.14 5.37
N GLY A 183 10.86 -21.85 5.56
CA GLY A 183 11.42 -20.99 4.53
C GLY A 183 10.35 -20.37 3.64
N GLY A 184 10.77 -19.78 2.52
CA GLY A 184 9.88 -18.99 1.66
C GLY A 184 9.72 -17.53 2.11
N TYR A 185 10.37 -17.12 3.21
CA TYR A 185 10.48 -15.71 3.59
C TYR A 185 11.93 -15.22 3.51
N ILE A 186 12.13 -14.03 2.96
CA ILE A 186 13.42 -13.32 3.03
C ILE A 186 13.18 -11.84 3.32
N TYR A 187 13.98 -11.27 4.22
CA TYR A 187 14.04 -9.84 4.49
C TYR A 187 15.42 -9.30 4.11
N ILE A 188 15.45 -8.24 3.31
CA ILE A 188 16.69 -7.55 2.92
C ILE A 188 16.55 -6.06 3.20
N GLU A 189 17.47 -5.54 4.01
CA GLU A 189 17.68 -4.10 4.15
C GLU A 189 18.67 -3.61 3.11
N VAL A 190 18.27 -2.58 2.37
CA VAL A 190 19.05 -1.97 1.28
C VAL A 190 19.34 -0.52 1.65
N PRO A 191 20.36 -0.26 2.47
CA PRO A 191 20.79 1.10 2.74
C PRO A 191 21.36 1.71 1.46
N PHE A 192 21.03 2.98 1.20
CA PHE A 192 21.58 3.70 0.04
C PHE A 192 22.13 5.09 0.39
N ASP A 193 23.19 5.44 -0.33
CA ASP A 193 23.73 6.79 -0.46
C ASP A 193 24.24 6.95 -1.91
N VAL A 194 23.43 7.60 -2.73
CA VAL A 194 23.63 7.76 -4.18
C VAL A 194 23.96 9.21 -4.55
N THR A 195 24.55 9.96 -3.62
CA THR A 195 24.89 11.38 -3.80
C THR A 195 25.98 11.66 -4.83
N THR A 196 26.83 10.68 -5.15
CA THR A 196 27.96 10.86 -6.08
C THR A 196 28.08 9.69 -7.04
N HIS A 197 28.68 9.91 -8.22
CA HIS A 197 28.96 8.80 -9.16
C HIS A 197 29.79 7.66 -8.54
N LYS A 198 30.69 7.98 -7.59
CA LYS A 198 31.47 6.96 -6.88
C LYS A 198 30.56 6.12 -5.98
N SER A 199 29.66 6.76 -5.23
CA SER A 199 28.75 6.06 -4.33
C SER A 199 27.68 5.27 -5.10
N ILE A 200 27.18 5.79 -6.22
CA ILE A 200 26.28 5.07 -7.16
C ILE A 200 26.93 3.77 -7.64
N ARG A 201 28.16 3.82 -8.16
CA ARG A 201 28.86 2.60 -8.61
C ARG A 201 29.11 1.61 -7.48
N GLY A 202 29.41 2.11 -6.28
CA GLY A 202 29.56 1.28 -5.09
C GLY A 202 28.25 0.60 -4.71
N TYR A 203 27.16 1.36 -4.68
CA TYR A 203 25.81 0.90 -4.42
C TYR A 203 25.41 -0.20 -5.40
N THR A 204 25.50 0.04 -6.71
CA THR A 204 25.12 -0.93 -7.75
C THR A 204 25.85 -2.25 -7.57
N ARG A 205 27.18 -2.24 -7.40
CA ARG A 205 27.99 -3.45 -7.20
C ARG A 205 27.60 -4.20 -5.93
N ALA A 206 27.25 -3.48 -4.86
CA ALA A 206 26.84 -4.10 -3.61
C ALA A 206 25.48 -4.81 -3.74
N GLN A 207 24.64 -4.44 -4.70
CA GLN A 207 23.32 -5.07 -4.88
C GLN A 207 23.37 -6.40 -5.63
N ASP A 208 24.44 -6.70 -6.38
CA ASP A 208 24.52 -7.92 -7.21
C ASP A 208 24.23 -9.19 -6.41
N ALA A 209 24.78 -9.30 -5.19
CA ALA A 209 24.56 -10.44 -4.30
C ALA A 209 23.09 -10.55 -3.84
N HIS A 210 22.46 -9.43 -3.47
CA HIS A 210 21.05 -9.40 -3.09
C HIS A 210 20.14 -9.80 -4.26
N ILE A 211 20.43 -9.31 -5.47
CA ILE A 211 19.65 -9.65 -6.67
C ILE A 211 19.72 -11.15 -6.97
N ILE A 212 20.91 -11.75 -6.88
CA ILE A 212 21.07 -13.20 -7.05
C ILE A 212 20.25 -13.95 -6.00
N GLN A 213 20.40 -13.58 -4.72
CA GLN A 213 19.67 -14.20 -3.62
C GLN A 213 18.15 -14.10 -3.79
N LEU A 214 17.63 -12.92 -4.17
CA LEU A 214 16.20 -12.70 -4.41
C LEU A 214 15.69 -13.51 -5.59
N LYS A 215 16.42 -13.57 -6.70
CA LYS A 215 16.02 -14.39 -7.86
C LYS A 215 15.97 -15.87 -7.53
N THR A 216 16.94 -16.37 -6.76
CA THR A 216 16.94 -17.76 -6.29
C THR A 216 15.76 -18.03 -5.34
N HIS A 217 15.44 -17.09 -4.45
CA HIS A 217 14.37 -17.25 -3.45
C HIS A 217 12.96 -17.16 -4.06
N LEU A 218 12.71 -16.17 -4.91
CA LEU A 218 11.37 -15.87 -5.41
C LEU A 218 10.88 -16.88 -6.45
N THR A 219 11.78 -17.51 -7.21
CA THR A 219 11.41 -18.38 -8.34
C THR A 219 10.40 -17.68 -9.28
N HIS A 220 9.48 -18.41 -9.90
CA HIS A 220 8.46 -17.84 -10.81
C HIS A 220 7.19 -17.36 -10.11
N SER A 221 6.92 -17.80 -8.87
CA SER A 221 5.67 -17.51 -8.14
C SER A 221 5.86 -16.60 -6.93
N GLY A 222 7.06 -16.08 -6.72
CA GLY A 222 7.40 -15.26 -5.58
C GLY A 222 6.74 -13.89 -5.61
N ARG A 223 6.47 -13.35 -4.42
CA ARG A 223 5.86 -12.04 -4.23
C ARG A 223 6.86 -11.08 -3.60
N VAL A 224 6.71 -9.79 -3.90
CA VAL A 224 7.57 -8.75 -3.36
C VAL A 224 6.74 -7.69 -2.64
N LEU A 225 7.10 -7.45 -1.38
CA LEU A 225 6.63 -6.33 -0.59
C LEU A 225 7.80 -5.38 -0.36
N ALA A 226 7.83 -4.26 -1.07
CA ALA A 226 8.94 -3.31 -0.98
C ALA A 226 8.56 -2.09 -0.14
N PHE A 227 9.50 -1.61 0.66
CA PHE A 227 9.40 -0.39 1.44
C PHE A 227 10.46 0.60 0.98
N PHE A 228 10.07 1.85 0.74
CA PHE A 228 10.99 2.93 0.44
C PHE A 228 10.91 3.98 1.55
N SER A 229 11.94 4.02 2.39
CA SER A 229 12.04 4.87 3.57
C SER A 229 13.03 5.98 3.33
N ASP A 230 12.51 7.20 3.19
CA ASP A 230 13.28 8.38 2.83
C ASP A 230 12.61 9.65 3.37
N HIS A 231 13.29 10.78 3.26
CA HIS A 231 12.72 12.10 3.44
C HIS A 231 12.58 12.79 2.08
N SER A 232 11.72 13.81 2.03
CA SER A 232 11.61 14.69 0.88
C SER A 232 11.82 16.14 1.30
N GLU A 233 12.36 16.94 0.40
CA GLU A 233 12.53 18.37 0.57
C GLU A 233 11.16 19.07 0.54
N GLU A 234 10.86 19.90 1.54
CA GLU A 234 9.54 20.52 1.73
C GLU A 234 9.15 21.41 0.54
N ASP A 235 10.12 22.13 -0.04
CA ASP A 235 9.90 23.13 -1.09
C ASP A 235 9.78 22.55 -2.51
N SER A 236 10.30 21.34 -2.75
CA SER A 236 10.38 20.75 -4.10
C SER A 236 9.76 19.36 -4.22
N GLY A 237 9.54 18.67 -3.10
CA GLY A 237 9.10 17.27 -3.07
C GLY A 237 10.18 16.27 -3.47
N TRP A 238 11.40 16.71 -3.75
CA TRP A 238 12.52 15.88 -4.16
C TRP A 238 13.00 14.96 -3.05
N LEU A 239 13.46 13.77 -3.41
CA LEU A 239 13.90 12.73 -2.48
C LEU A 239 15.36 12.93 -2.04
N PHE A 240 15.72 12.48 -0.84
CA PHE A 240 17.11 12.56 -0.40
C PHE A 240 17.92 11.40 -0.98
N ALA A 241 18.95 11.75 -1.74
CA ALA A 241 19.87 10.79 -2.33
C ALA A 241 20.86 10.20 -1.31
N GLY A 242 21.05 10.83 -0.15
CA GLY A 242 22.04 10.46 0.87
C GLY A 242 22.70 11.68 1.49
N LYS A 243 23.94 11.53 2.00
CA LYS A 243 24.69 12.63 2.63
C LYS A 243 26.00 12.92 1.90
N ASP A 244 26.19 14.18 1.50
CA ASP A 244 27.51 14.70 1.12
C ASP A 244 28.04 15.60 2.23
N LYS A 245 29.22 15.26 2.76
CA LYS A 245 29.88 15.98 3.86
C LYS A 245 28.96 16.20 5.08
N GLY A 246 28.17 15.18 5.41
CA GLY A 246 27.25 15.18 6.56
C GLY A 246 25.96 15.96 6.34
N LYS A 247 25.72 16.52 5.14
CA LYS A 247 24.48 17.22 4.79
C LYS A 247 23.67 16.39 3.80
N PHE A 248 22.36 16.36 3.99
CA PHE A 248 21.46 15.72 3.03
C PHE A 248 21.48 16.46 1.69
N VAL A 249 21.46 15.67 0.62
CA VAL A 249 21.37 16.15 -0.76
C VAL A 249 20.09 15.61 -1.36
N ALA A 250 19.24 16.51 -1.88
CA ALA A 250 18.03 16.15 -2.58
C ALA A 250 18.28 16.05 -4.10
N MET A 251 17.62 15.09 -4.74
CA MET A 251 17.62 14.87 -6.19
C MET A 251 16.18 14.61 -6.65
N SER A 252 15.91 14.75 -7.96
CA SER A 252 14.57 14.48 -8.48
C SER A 252 14.13 13.06 -8.13
N VAL A 253 12.81 12.85 -8.02
CA VAL A 253 12.25 11.55 -7.67
C VAL A 253 12.66 10.51 -8.71
N SER A 254 12.59 10.88 -9.98
CA SER A 254 13.03 10.06 -11.12
C SER A 254 14.49 9.60 -10.99
N GLN A 255 15.40 10.51 -10.63
CA GLN A 255 16.83 10.19 -10.49
C GLN A 255 17.10 9.26 -9.30
N VAL A 256 16.49 9.52 -8.14
CA VAL A 256 16.69 8.66 -6.96
C VAL A 256 16.12 7.26 -7.23
N LEU A 257 14.87 7.16 -7.68
CA LEU A 257 14.23 5.87 -7.90
C LEU A 257 14.91 5.08 -9.02
N SER A 258 15.26 5.70 -10.15
CA SER A 258 15.99 5.01 -11.22
C SER A 258 17.34 4.44 -10.76
N THR A 259 18.05 5.18 -9.93
CA THR A 259 19.36 4.76 -9.41
C THR A 259 19.24 3.67 -8.34
N VAL A 260 18.33 3.84 -7.38
CA VAL A 260 18.18 2.94 -6.22
C VAL A 260 17.46 1.66 -6.62
N LEU A 261 16.36 1.76 -7.38
CA LEU A 261 15.54 0.62 -7.80
C LEU A 261 16.03 -0.03 -9.10
N GLY A 262 16.89 0.64 -9.87
CA GLY A 262 17.45 0.14 -11.14
C GLY A 262 17.95 -1.31 -11.07
N PRO A 263 18.80 -1.68 -10.09
CA PRO A 263 19.26 -3.06 -9.93
C PRO A 263 18.13 -4.08 -9.74
N TYR A 264 16.97 -3.65 -9.22
CA TYR A 264 15.82 -4.47 -8.84
C TYR A 264 14.71 -4.47 -9.89
N TYR A 265 14.91 -3.88 -11.08
CA TYR A 265 13.88 -3.69 -12.10
C TYR A 265 13.04 -4.95 -12.37
N GLY A 266 13.67 -6.09 -12.63
CA GLY A 266 12.97 -7.35 -12.91
C GLY A 266 12.32 -8.02 -11.70
N ILE A 267 12.64 -7.59 -10.48
CA ILE A 267 12.10 -8.15 -9.22
C ILE A 267 10.88 -7.35 -8.74
N LEU A 268 10.84 -6.04 -9.03
CA LEU A 268 9.76 -5.15 -8.57
C LEU A 268 8.50 -5.22 -9.44
N SER A 269 8.56 -5.89 -10.58
CA SER A 269 7.37 -6.14 -11.40
C SER A 269 6.35 -6.97 -10.60
N GLY A 270 5.12 -6.47 -10.52
CA GLY A 270 4.06 -7.08 -9.72
C GLY A 270 4.13 -6.79 -8.21
N ALA A 271 5.12 -6.02 -7.73
CA ALA A 271 5.29 -5.77 -6.30
C ALA A 271 4.19 -4.87 -5.70
N THR A 272 4.00 -4.98 -4.39
CA THR A 272 3.36 -3.93 -3.58
C THR A 272 4.44 -3.06 -2.95
N MET A 273 4.45 -1.77 -3.27
CA MET A 273 5.39 -0.80 -2.72
C MET A 273 4.74 0.11 -1.68
N ILE A 274 5.46 0.39 -0.59
CA ILE A 274 5.03 1.33 0.45
C ILE A 274 6.08 2.41 0.58
N PHE A 275 5.68 3.66 0.34
CA PHE A 275 6.54 4.83 0.48
C PHE A 275 6.38 5.41 1.88
N LEU A 276 7.36 5.13 2.74
CA LEU A 276 7.50 5.70 4.08
C LEU A 276 8.27 7.02 4.00
N VAL A 277 7.74 7.93 3.18
CA VAL A 277 8.35 9.22 2.87
C VAL A 277 7.49 10.40 3.33
N CYS A 278 8.13 11.55 3.48
CA CYS A 278 7.44 12.82 3.71
C CYS A 278 6.47 13.15 2.55
N GLY A 279 5.28 13.62 2.88
CA GLY A 279 4.20 13.90 1.93
C GLY A 279 4.46 15.06 0.97
N SER A 280 5.57 15.79 1.12
CA SER A 280 5.97 16.81 0.15
C SER A 280 6.14 16.23 -1.26
N VAL A 281 6.52 14.94 -1.39
CA VAL A 281 6.61 14.27 -2.71
C VAL A 281 5.27 14.23 -3.46
N VAL A 282 4.13 14.25 -2.75
CA VAL A 282 2.79 14.26 -3.36
C VAL A 282 2.14 15.64 -3.34
N ALA A 283 2.77 16.62 -2.70
CA ALA A 283 2.29 18.00 -2.65
C ALA A 283 2.75 18.81 -3.86
N HIS A 284 3.81 18.36 -4.54
CA HIS A 284 4.38 19.00 -5.73
C HIS A 284 4.10 18.15 -6.97
N ASP A 285 3.45 18.75 -7.97
CA ASP A 285 2.95 18.03 -9.16
C ASP A 285 4.07 17.32 -9.94
N ASP A 286 5.22 17.96 -10.10
CA ASP A 286 6.38 17.39 -10.82
C ASP A 286 6.91 16.14 -10.10
N ALA A 287 7.13 16.24 -8.78
CA ALA A 287 7.63 15.13 -7.97
C ALA A 287 6.63 13.96 -7.94
N PHE A 288 5.33 14.28 -7.87
CA PHE A 288 4.28 13.26 -7.87
C PHE A 288 4.17 12.56 -9.23
N SER A 289 4.26 13.30 -10.33
CA SER A 289 4.24 12.76 -11.68
C SER A 289 5.45 11.86 -11.94
N GLU A 290 6.65 12.26 -11.52
CA GLU A 290 7.86 11.43 -11.60
C GLU A 290 7.72 10.14 -10.79
N LEU A 291 7.08 10.19 -9.61
CA LEU A 291 6.79 9.00 -8.82
C LEU A 291 5.86 8.04 -9.57
N GLN A 292 4.77 8.56 -10.13
CA GLN A 292 3.78 7.79 -10.88
C GLN A 292 4.41 7.13 -12.13
N GLU A 293 5.24 7.87 -12.87
CA GLU A 293 5.97 7.35 -14.01
C GLU A 293 6.94 6.24 -13.59
N ALA A 294 7.70 6.43 -12.50
CA ALA A 294 8.59 5.40 -11.98
C ALA A 294 7.82 4.11 -11.65
N LEU A 295 6.67 4.20 -10.97
CA LEU A 295 5.87 3.01 -10.63
C LEU A 295 5.40 2.23 -11.86
N LEU A 296 5.00 2.93 -12.92
CA LEU A 296 4.65 2.30 -14.20
C LEU A 296 5.84 1.63 -14.86
N ASN A 297 6.98 2.32 -14.91
CA ASN A 297 8.23 1.83 -15.48
C ASN A 297 8.72 0.55 -14.78
N TYR A 298 8.60 0.49 -13.44
CA TYR A 298 9.02 -0.67 -12.65
C TYR A 298 8.00 -1.82 -12.61
N GLY A 299 6.86 -1.71 -13.30
CA GLY A 299 5.88 -2.80 -13.29
C GLY A 299 5.12 -2.95 -11.97
N VAL A 300 5.13 -1.94 -11.11
CA VAL A 300 4.60 -2.07 -9.74
C VAL A 300 3.09 -2.27 -9.78
N ALA A 301 2.59 -3.35 -9.14
CA ALA A 301 1.16 -3.66 -9.12
C ALA A 301 0.37 -2.68 -8.25
N SER A 302 0.95 -2.29 -7.10
CA SER A 302 0.31 -1.33 -6.21
C SER A 302 1.32 -0.52 -5.41
N ALA A 303 0.99 0.74 -5.12
CA ALA A 303 1.78 1.61 -4.27
C ALA A 303 0.91 2.30 -3.21
N ILE A 304 1.44 2.42 -1.99
CA ILE A 304 0.79 3.10 -0.87
C ILE A 304 1.66 4.27 -0.44
N ILE A 305 1.09 5.48 -0.41
CA ILE A 305 1.81 6.73 -0.12
C ILE A 305 1.04 7.54 0.92
N PHE A 306 1.76 8.23 1.80
CA PHE A 306 1.19 9.06 2.87
C PHE A 306 1.37 10.55 2.54
N THR A 307 0.31 11.34 2.69
CA THR A 307 0.29 12.74 2.24
C THR A 307 0.75 13.76 3.29
N ALA A 308 1.11 13.35 4.50
CA ALA A 308 1.55 14.29 5.53
C ALA A 308 2.97 14.78 5.24
N GLU A 309 3.16 16.09 5.05
CA GLU A 309 4.48 16.71 4.80
C GLU A 309 5.55 16.24 5.80
N ARG A 310 5.18 16.10 7.07
CA ARG A 310 6.06 15.59 8.13
C ARG A 310 5.61 14.21 8.61
N PHE A 311 5.49 13.28 7.67
CA PHE A 311 5.06 11.92 7.96
C PHE A 311 5.99 11.23 8.96
N GLN A 312 5.41 10.58 9.96
CA GLN A 312 6.13 9.75 10.93
C GLN A 312 5.81 8.28 10.64
N PRO A 313 6.76 7.48 10.10
CA PRO A 313 6.51 6.10 9.69
C PRO A 313 5.89 5.22 10.79
N LEU A 314 6.26 5.43 12.05
CA LEU A 314 5.72 4.68 13.19
C LEU A 314 4.19 4.84 13.37
N VAL A 315 3.59 5.93 12.89
CA VAL A 315 2.13 6.12 12.95
C VAL A 315 1.40 5.12 12.04
N ALA A 316 2.07 4.56 11.03
CA ALA A 316 1.51 3.54 10.14
C ALA A 316 1.70 2.09 10.64
N THR A 317 2.25 1.86 11.84
CA THR A 317 2.51 0.50 12.35
C THR A 317 1.27 -0.41 12.30
N ASN A 318 0.14 0.04 12.87
CA ASN A 318 -1.10 -0.77 12.88
C ASN A 318 -1.64 -1.01 11.47
N PHE A 319 -1.51 -0.03 10.58
CA PHE A 319 -1.93 -0.15 9.19
C PHE A 319 -1.09 -1.20 8.46
N LEU A 320 0.22 -1.20 8.66
CA LEU A 320 1.13 -2.14 8.01
C LEU A 320 1.01 -3.56 8.57
N LEU A 321 0.76 -3.73 9.86
CA LEU A 321 0.43 -5.05 10.43
C LEU A 321 -0.87 -5.59 9.81
N ALA A 322 -1.91 -4.78 9.73
CA ALA A 322 -3.16 -5.17 9.06
C ALA A 322 -2.94 -5.48 7.57
N LEU A 323 -2.07 -4.73 6.88
CA LEU A 323 -1.69 -4.98 5.49
C LEU A 323 -0.98 -6.33 5.34
N ALA A 324 -0.03 -6.64 6.23
CA ALA A 324 0.62 -7.94 6.24
C ALA A 324 -0.38 -9.08 6.49
N GLU A 325 -1.31 -8.92 7.42
CA GLU A 325 -2.36 -9.90 7.66
C GLU A 325 -3.24 -10.11 6.42
N GLN A 326 -3.90 -9.07 5.97
CA GLN A 326 -4.96 -9.20 4.96
C GLN A 326 -4.41 -9.38 3.55
N VAL A 327 -3.32 -8.69 3.19
CA VAL A 327 -2.80 -8.70 1.81
C VAL A 327 -1.66 -9.70 1.65
N VAL A 328 -0.75 -9.78 2.61
CA VAL A 328 0.40 -10.68 2.47
C VAL A 328 0.03 -12.11 2.86
N ILE A 329 -0.58 -12.30 4.04
CA ILE A 329 -0.88 -13.62 4.58
C ILE A 329 -2.20 -14.14 4.01
N GLU A 330 -3.29 -13.39 4.05
CA GLU A 330 -4.60 -13.83 3.54
C GLU A 330 -4.78 -13.67 2.02
N GLN A 331 -3.79 -13.07 1.34
CA GLN A 331 -3.77 -12.84 -0.10
C GLN A 331 -4.99 -12.08 -0.65
N LEU A 332 -5.60 -11.22 0.16
CA LEU A 332 -6.70 -10.38 -0.31
C LEU A 332 -6.17 -9.32 -1.28
N ASN A 333 -6.94 -9.07 -2.34
CA ASN A 333 -6.65 -7.98 -3.26
C ASN A 333 -6.57 -6.66 -2.47
N VAL A 334 -5.48 -5.92 -2.62
CA VAL A 334 -5.23 -4.69 -1.85
C VAL A 334 -6.37 -3.66 -1.97
N ARG A 335 -7.03 -3.55 -3.13
CA ARG A 335 -8.17 -2.63 -3.33
C ARG A 335 -9.38 -3.04 -2.50
N ILE A 336 -9.63 -4.34 -2.40
CA ILE A 336 -10.74 -4.91 -1.62
C ILE A 336 -10.44 -4.80 -0.13
N ALA A 337 -9.19 -5.08 0.29
CA ALA A 337 -8.77 -5.01 1.69
C ALA A 337 -8.69 -3.57 2.21
N PHE A 338 -8.36 -2.59 1.35
CA PHE A 338 -8.00 -1.23 1.76
C PHE A 338 -8.98 -0.55 2.74
N PRO A 339 -10.30 -0.58 2.51
CA PRO A 339 -11.26 0.00 3.47
C PRO A 339 -11.13 -0.61 4.87
N SER A 340 -10.92 -1.93 4.97
CA SER A 340 -10.70 -2.64 6.23
C SER A 340 -9.38 -2.22 6.88
N LEU A 341 -8.28 -2.15 6.12
CA LEU A 341 -6.96 -1.71 6.62
C LEU A 341 -7.02 -0.32 7.27
N LEU A 342 -7.71 0.61 6.61
CA LEU A 342 -7.92 1.97 7.10
C LEU A 342 -8.79 1.99 8.37
N SER A 343 -9.78 1.10 8.49
CA SER A 343 -10.64 1.00 9.68
C SER A 343 -9.88 0.63 10.94
N LEU A 344 -8.86 -0.24 10.80
CA LEU A 344 -8.02 -0.72 11.88
C LEU A 344 -6.98 0.32 12.33
N SER A 345 -6.89 1.44 11.60
CA SER A 345 -5.82 2.44 11.70
C SER A 345 -6.35 3.84 12.01
N SER A 346 -7.19 3.96 13.03
CA SER A 346 -7.86 5.23 13.38
C SER A 346 -6.91 6.40 13.65
N ARG A 347 -5.72 6.14 14.22
CA ARG A 347 -4.70 7.16 14.49
C ARG A 347 -3.99 7.63 13.22
N LEU A 348 -3.87 6.76 12.21
CA LEU A 348 -3.24 7.11 10.93
C LEU A 348 -3.99 8.26 10.27
N GLY A 349 -5.32 8.16 10.21
CA GLY A 349 -6.16 9.20 9.61
C GLY A 349 -6.13 10.54 10.34
N GLN A 350 -5.70 10.60 11.60
CA GLN A 350 -5.50 11.87 12.31
C GLN A 350 -4.21 12.57 11.87
N HIS A 351 -3.25 11.81 11.34
CA HIS A 351 -1.93 12.31 10.96
C HIS A 351 -1.82 12.55 9.46
N THR A 352 -2.37 11.66 8.63
CA THR A 352 -2.15 11.67 7.19
C THR A 352 -3.37 11.16 6.43
N ASN A 353 -3.50 11.62 5.19
CA ASN A 353 -4.29 10.90 4.20
C ASN A 353 -3.42 9.79 3.60
N VAL A 354 -4.04 8.84 2.94
CA VAL A 354 -3.38 7.72 2.29
C VAL A 354 -3.77 7.71 0.82
N ILE A 355 -2.81 7.55 -0.08
CA ILE A 355 -3.04 7.36 -1.51
C ILE A 355 -2.74 5.88 -1.81
N LEU A 356 -3.69 5.21 -2.45
CA LEU A 356 -3.48 3.91 -3.07
C LEU A 356 -3.38 4.13 -4.57
N MET A 357 -2.28 3.68 -5.16
CA MET A 357 -2.14 3.54 -6.60
C MET A 357 -2.20 2.06 -6.94
N THR A 358 -3.01 1.68 -7.93
CA THR A 358 -2.99 0.32 -8.47
C THR A 358 -2.86 0.36 -9.97
N ARG A 359 -1.99 -0.48 -10.49
CA ARG A 359 -1.85 -0.66 -11.94
C ARG A 359 -3.09 -1.31 -12.51
N ASP A 360 -3.48 -0.82 -13.68
CA ASP A 360 -4.55 -1.37 -14.50
C ASP A 360 -4.03 -1.50 -15.93
N ASP A 361 -4.19 -2.69 -16.50
CA ASP A 361 -3.68 -3.06 -17.82
C ASP A 361 -4.84 -3.46 -18.77
N ALA A 362 -6.10 -3.17 -18.41
CA ALA A 362 -7.29 -3.68 -19.10
C ALA A 362 -7.34 -3.39 -20.62
N ASP A 363 -6.73 -2.29 -21.07
CA ASP A 363 -6.74 -1.86 -22.48
C ASP A 363 -5.38 -2.05 -23.18
N GLY A 364 -4.49 -2.88 -22.63
CA GLY A 364 -3.13 -3.10 -23.16
C GLY A 364 -2.18 -1.91 -23.00
N THR A 365 -2.69 -0.77 -22.51
CA THR A 365 -1.89 0.39 -22.11
C THR A 365 -1.84 0.46 -20.59
N PRO A 366 -0.65 0.31 -19.97
CA PRO A 366 -0.53 0.34 -18.53
C PRO A 366 -0.87 1.73 -17.99
N MET A 367 -1.76 1.77 -17.00
CA MET A 367 -2.15 3.00 -16.31
C MET A 367 -2.21 2.79 -14.80
N LEU A 368 -2.13 3.88 -14.03
CA LEU A 368 -2.36 3.86 -12.59
C LEU A 368 -3.74 4.40 -12.27
N LEU A 369 -4.52 3.62 -11.53
CA LEU A 369 -5.69 4.11 -10.79
C LEU A 369 -5.22 4.68 -9.47
N VAL A 370 -5.44 5.98 -9.25
CA VAL A 370 -5.01 6.71 -8.06
C VAL A 370 -6.22 7.09 -7.22
N THR A 371 -6.29 6.55 -6.00
CA THR A 371 -7.40 6.80 -5.08
C THR A 371 -6.87 7.42 -3.78
N LYS A 372 -7.44 8.56 -3.37
CA LYS A 372 -7.11 9.21 -2.10
C LYS A 372 -8.14 8.87 -1.03
N PHE A 373 -7.63 8.48 0.13
CA PHE A 373 -8.40 8.18 1.32
C PHE A 373 -8.04 9.19 2.41
N ALA A 374 -9.02 9.95 2.84
CA ALA A 374 -8.86 10.95 3.88
C ALA A 374 -9.74 10.61 5.07
N ARG A 375 -9.31 10.92 6.29
CA ARG A 375 -10.18 10.72 7.46
C ARG A 375 -11.40 11.62 7.35
N ALA A 376 -12.58 11.04 7.52
CA ALA A 376 -13.83 11.77 7.57
C ALA A 376 -14.30 11.89 9.02
N HIS A 377 -14.31 13.11 9.54
CA HIS A 377 -14.86 13.43 10.85
C HIS A 377 -15.75 14.68 10.77
N PRO A 378 -17.03 14.62 11.16
CA PRO A 378 -17.96 15.71 10.89
C PRO A 378 -17.67 17.04 11.58
N GLN A 379 -16.83 17.08 12.61
CA GLN A 379 -16.48 18.34 13.29
C GLN A 379 -15.09 18.87 12.89
N THR A 380 -14.14 17.98 12.61
CA THR A 380 -12.73 18.36 12.44
C THR A 380 -12.23 18.15 11.02
N GLN A 381 -12.87 17.28 10.26
CA GLN A 381 -12.42 16.90 8.92
C GLN A 381 -13.58 16.34 8.06
N PRO A 382 -14.65 17.13 7.81
CA PRO A 382 -15.78 16.65 7.03
C PRO A 382 -15.34 16.27 5.63
N TRP A 383 -15.69 15.03 5.23
CA TRP A 383 -15.32 14.46 3.93
C TRP A 383 -13.80 14.51 3.63
N GLY A 384 -12.95 14.49 4.64
CA GLY A 384 -11.50 14.57 4.44
C GLY A 384 -10.91 15.98 4.40
N ILE A 385 -11.75 17.02 4.38
CA ILE A 385 -11.32 18.42 4.31
C ILE A 385 -11.14 18.95 5.74
N PRO A 386 -9.93 19.40 6.15
CA PRO A 386 -9.70 19.86 7.52
C PRO A 386 -10.48 21.14 7.84
N VAL A 387 -11.10 21.16 9.02
CA VAL A 387 -11.64 22.39 9.63
C VAL A 387 -10.48 23.09 10.35
N PRO A 388 -10.30 24.42 10.20
CA PRO A 388 -9.25 25.14 10.92
C PRO A 388 -9.35 24.89 12.42
N SER A 389 -8.22 24.64 13.10
CA SER A 389 -8.22 24.42 14.56
C SER A 389 -8.60 25.67 15.35
N GLN A 390 -8.43 26.84 14.73
CA GLN A 390 -8.71 28.16 15.29
C GLN A 390 -9.56 28.99 14.35
N CYS A 391 -10.45 29.80 14.92
CA CYS A 391 -11.18 30.79 14.14
C CYS A 391 -10.20 31.85 13.59
N PRO A 392 -10.13 32.08 12.26
CA PRO A 392 -9.19 33.03 11.68
C PRO A 392 -9.51 34.49 12.05
N LEU A 393 -10.73 34.78 12.52
CA LEU A 393 -11.14 36.13 12.91
C LEU A 393 -10.79 36.46 14.38
N CYS A 394 -10.94 35.50 15.30
CA CYS A 394 -10.80 35.74 16.74
C CYS A 394 -9.75 34.88 17.46
N GLY A 395 -9.12 33.93 16.76
CA GLY A 395 -8.12 33.02 17.32
C GLY A 395 -8.68 31.93 18.25
N SER A 396 -9.98 31.93 18.55
CA SER A 396 -10.57 30.97 19.48
C SER A 396 -10.46 29.53 18.95
N THR A 397 -9.86 28.66 19.76
CA THR A 397 -9.72 27.22 19.48
C THR A 397 -11.02 26.47 19.74
N ASN A 398 -11.31 25.42 18.96
CA ASN A 398 -12.44 24.51 19.18
C ASN A 398 -13.82 25.20 19.29
N SER A 399 -13.95 26.40 18.74
CA SER A 399 -15.17 27.21 18.88
C SER A 399 -16.12 27.02 17.70
N TRP A 400 -16.07 25.90 17.00
CA TRP A 400 -16.96 25.66 15.87
C TRP A 400 -18.27 25.04 16.36
N SER A 401 -19.39 25.57 15.88
CA SER A 401 -20.72 25.04 16.19
C SER A 401 -20.86 23.59 15.72
N GLU A 402 -21.85 22.88 16.27
CA GLU A 402 -22.26 21.60 15.67
C GLU A 402 -22.60 21.81 14.19
N LYS A 403 -22.26 20.80 13.37
CA LYS A 403 -22.48 20.85 11.93
C LYS A 403 -23.98 20.92 11.63
N VAL A 404 -24.38 21.90 10.84
CA VAL A 404 -25.70 21.89 10.21
C VAL A 404 -25.53 21.36 8.80
N ALA A 405 -26.02 20.13 8.56
CA ALA A 405 -26.07 19.57 7.22
C ALA A 405 -27.16 20.28 6.44
N VAL A 406 -26.78 21.17 5.53
CA VAL A 406 -27.71 21.86 4.65
C VAL A 406 -27.77 21.07 3.35
N LYS A 407 -28.91 20.45 3.08
CA LYS A 407 -29.20 19.92 1.74
C LYS A 407 -29.51 21.12 0.87
N VAL A 408 -28.62 21.44 -0.06
CA VAL A 408 -28.89 22.47 -1.06
C VAL A 408 -29.51 21.75 -2.24
N SER A 409 -30.84 21.79 -2.32
CA SER A 409 -31.50 21.53 -3.60
C SER A 409 -31.25 22.75 -4.47
N TYR A 410 -30.47 22.59 -5.53
CA TYR A 410 -30.57 23.54 -6.63
C TYR A 410 -31.99 23.35 -7.18
N GLU A 411 -32.83 24.38 -7.06
CA GLU A 411 -33.99 24.51 -7.94
C GLU A 411 -33.39 24.64 -9.33
N SER A 412 -33.29 23.53 -10.08
CA SER A 412 -32.76 23.60 -11.43
C SER A 412 -33.67 24.55 -12.21
N LEU A 413 -33.08 25.60 -12.78
CA LEU A 413 -33.78 26.48 -13.72
C LEU A 413 -34.11 25.75 -15.02
N ASP A 414 -33.60 24.52 -15.18
CA ASP A 414 -33.82 23.66 -16.33
C ASP A 414 -34.45 22.33 -15.86
N PRO A 415 -35.77 22.13 -16.03
CA PRO A 415 -36.47 20.92 -15.64
C PRO A 415 -36.11 19.69 -16.50
N ASP A 416 -35.38 19.89 -17.61
CA ASP A 416 -35.04 18.83 -18.56
C ASP A 416 -33.67 18.16 -18.31
N VAL A 417 -32.91 18.60 -17.29
CA VAL A 417 -31.65 17.92 -16.89
C VAL A 417 -31.96 16.89 -15.80
N PRO A 418 -31.99 15.59 -16.12
CA PRO A 418 -32.31 14.57 -15.13
C PRO A 418 -31.13 14.38 -14.17
N GLY A 419 -31.37 14.63 -12.88
CA GLY A 419 -30.73 13.90 -11.79
C GLY A 419 -29.34 14.35 -11.35
N GLU A 420 -29.11 15.64 -11.14
CA GLU A 420 -27.94 16.05 -10.35
C GLU A 420 -28.08 15.58 -8.89
N ASP A 421 -27.07 14.86 -8.40
CA ASP A 421 -27.02 14.43 -7.01
C ASP A 421 -27.06 15.67 -6.08
N PRO A 422 -27.85 15.62 -4.99
CA PRO A 422 -27.94 16.76 -4.08
C PRO A 422 -26.56 17.12 -3.52
N VAL A 423 -26.17 18.40 -3.67
CA VAL A 423 -24.93 18.92 -3.09
C VAL A 423 -25.13 19.05 -1.58
N TYR A 424 -24.32 18.30 -0.83
CA TYR A 424 -24.30 18.37 0.63
C TYR A 424 -23.28 19.41 1.07
N ARG A 425 -23.70 20.38 1.89
CA ARG A 425 -22.84 21.39 2.50
C ARG A 425 -22.89 21.33 4.01
N TYR A 426 -21.75 21.55 4.65
CA TYR A 426 -21.65 21.74 6.10
C TYR A 426 -21.31 23.20 6.37
N LEU A 427 -22.15 23.83 7.18
CA LEU A 427 -21.93 25.18 7.65
C LEU A 427 -21.34 25.14 9.06
N TYR A 428 -20.21 25.82 9.24
CA TYR A 428 -19.58 26.04 10.53
C TYR A 428 -19.68 27.50 10.91
N SER A 429 -20.13 27.79 12.12
CA SER A 429 -20.12 29.13 12.71
C SER A 429 -19.23 29.14 13.94
N CYS A 430 -18.44 30.19 14.13
CA CYS A 430 -17.75 30.37 15.40
C CYS A 430 -18.79 30.60 16.51
N THR A 431 -18.57 30.00 17.67
CA THR A 431 -19.44 30.04 18.85
C THR A 431 -18.87 30.96 19.93
N TYR A 432 -17.67 31.50 19.71
CA TYR A 432 -17.07 32.45 20.64
C TYR A 432 -17.87 33.76 20.63
N PRO A 433 -18.43 34.20 21.77
CA PRO A 433 -19.34 35.34 21.81
C PRO A 433 -18.73 36.66 21.32
N GLU A 434 -17.41 36.84 21.46
CA GLU A 434 -16.72 38.07 21.04
C GLU A 434 -16.19 38.01 19.60
N CYS A 435 -16.49 36.93 18.86
CA CYS A 435 -16.04 36.78 17.48
C CYS A 435 -16.62 37.88 16.58
N GLY A 436 -15.74 38.68 15.97
CA GLY A 436 -16.10 39.76 15.05
C GLY A 436 -16.53 41.07 15.72
N LYS A 437 -16.83 41.07 17.03
CA LYS A 437 -17.26 42.29 17.74
C LYS A 437 -16.22 43.41 17.67
N ALA A 438 -14.95 43.09 17.93
CA ALA A 438 -13.85 44.06 17.88
C ALA A 438 -13.69 44.70 16.48
N GLN A 439 -13.99 43.95 15.41
CA GLN A 439 -13.89 44.42 14.03
C GLN A 439 -15.24 44.89 13.44
N ARG A 440 -16.31 44.94 14.24
CA ARG A 440 -17.69 45.19 13.78
C ARG A 440 -18.11 44.28 12.61
N LYS A 441 -17.65 43.03 12.62
CA LYS A 441 -18.00 41.99 11.64
C LYS A 441 -18.98 40.99 12.25
N PRO A 442 -19.82 40.32 11.44
CA PRO A 442 -20.58 39.18 11.93
C PRO A 442 -19.63 38.08 12.41
N CYS A 443 -20.15 37.19 13.26
CA CYS A 443 -19.43 36.00 13.67
C CYS A 443 -18.90 35.24 12.43
N HIS A 444 -17.64 34.81 12.48
CA HIS A 444 -17.02 34.15 11.35
C HIS A 444 -17.72 32.84 11.02
N LYS A 445 -18.03 32.65 9.74
CA LYS A 445 -18.65 31.44 9.19
C LYS A 445 -17.84 30.98 7.99
N PHE A 446 -17.76 29.68 7.79
CA PHE A 446 -17.29 29.10 6.54
C PHE A 446 -18.11 27.84 6.23
N HIS A 447 -18.11 27.46 4.97
CA HIS A 447 -18.79 26.25 4.52
C HIS A 447 -17.77 25.31 3.89
N ILE A 448 -18.04 24.01 4.02
CA ILE A 448 -17.34 22.97 3.29
C ILE A 448 -18.38 22.27 2.42
N GLU A 449 -18.09 22.13 1.14
CA GLU A 449 -18.90 21.35 0.21
C GLU A 449 -18.40 19.92 0.17
N LYS A 450 -19.31 18.95 0.09
CA LYS A 450 -18.95 17.55 -0.09
C LYS A 450 -18.28 17.40 -1.47
N PRO A 451 -17.00 17.00 -1.53
CA PRO A 451 -16.38 16.70 -2.82
C PRO A 451 -16.99 15.41 -3.41
N PRO A 452 -16.84 15.18 -4.73
CA PRO A 452 -17.16 13.89 -5.33
C PRO A 452 -16.48 12.77 -4.55
N GLY A 453 -17.19 11.66 -4.33
CA GLY A 453 -16.69 10.50 -3.58
C GLY A 453 -17.67 9.93 -2.55
N SER A 454 -17.20 8.95 -1.79
CA SER A 454 -18.02 8.16 -0.87
C SER A 454 -17.41 8.08 0.53
N ILE A 455 -18.28 7.92 1.54
CA ILE A 455 -17.84 7.64 2.91
C ILE A 455 -17.78 6.13 3.09
N LEU A 456 -16.59 5.64 3.42
CA LEU A 456 -16.36 4.27 3.84
C LEU A 456 -16.83 4.10 5.29
N LYS A 457 -17.84 3.26 5.48
CA LYS A 457 -18.32 2.82 6.80
C LYS A 457 -17.37 1.78 7.37
N ALA A 458 -16.13 2.19 7.59
CA ALA A 458 -15.05 1.30 8.00
C ALA A 458 -15.11 1.04 9.52
N ALA A 459 -15.52 2.02 10.33
CA ALA A 459 -15.56 1.91 11.78
C ALA A 459 -16.99 1.75 12.34
N LYS A 460 -17.13 1.00 13.45
CA LYS A 460 -18.40 0.85 14.20
C LYS A 460 -18.91 2.17 14.82
N THR A 461 -18.06 3.18 14.92
CA THR A 461 -18.42 4.47 15.51
C THR A 461 -19.23 5.30 14.52
N LYS A 462 -20.44 5.74 14.94
CA LYS A 462 -21.37 6.51 14.10
C LYS A 462 -20.80 7.85 13.57
N SER A 463 -19.69 8.34 14.13
CA SER A 463 -19.17 9.70 13.87
C SER A 463 -17.82 9.77 13.15
N SER A 464 -17.12 8.67 12.90
CA SER A 464 -15.83 8.73 12.18
C SER A 464 -15.70 7.62 11.15
N GLY A 465 -15.18 7.96 9.98
CA GLY A 465 -14.90 7.02 8.91
C GLY A 465 -13.77 7.53 8.02
N TRP A 466 -13.70 6.97 6.81
CA TRP A 466 -12.80 7.43 5.77
C TRP A 466 -13.62 7.94 4.59
N PHE A 467 -13.17 9.03 3.97
CA PHE A 467 -13.68 9.51 2.71
C PHE A 467 -12.78 9.00 1.59
N GLN A 468 -13.37 8.34 0.61
CA GLN A 468 -12.71 7.86 -0.58
C GLN A 468 -13.04 8.81 -1.73
N SER A 469 -12.02 9.45 -2.30
CA SER A 469 -12.18 10.22 -3.55
C SER A 469 -12.49 9.29 -4.72
N PRO A 470 -13.08 9.81 -5.81
CA PRO A 470 -13.06 9.13 -7.09
C PRO A 470 -11.62 8.79 -7.45
N SER A 471 -11.43 7.66 -8.12
CA SER A 471 -10.14 7.32 -8.68
C SER A 471 -9.88 8.21 -9.89
N THR A 472 -8.67 8.76 -9.97
CA THR A 472 -8.16 9.39 -11.19
C THR A 472 -7.25 8.40 -11.91
N THR A 473 -7.13 8.54 -13.23
CA THR A 473 -6.21 7.72 -14.04
C THR A 473 -4.95 8.50 -14.36
N PHE A 474 -3.81 7.82 -14.35
CA PHE A 474 -2.53 8.35 -14.82
C PHE A 474 -1.98 7.40 -15.89
N PRO A 475 -2.00 7.79 -17.19
CA PRO A 475 -1.54 6.93 -18.26
C PRO A 475 0.00 6.85 -18.27
N ALA A 476 0.55 5.74 -18.76
CA ALA A 476 1.96 5.73 -19.13
C ALA A 476 2.24 6.79 -20.20
N LEU A 477 3.35 7.51 -20.06
CA LEU A 477 3.84 8.34 -21.15
C LEU A 477 4.14 7.44 -22.35
N PRO A 478 3.77 7.85 -23.58
CA PRO A 478 4.13 7.09 -24.76
C PRO A 478 5.65 6.92 -24.76
N PHE A 479 6.11 5.66 -24.85
CA PHE A 479 7.52 5.37 -24.98
C PHE A 479 8.01 6.06 -26.26
N ILE A 480 8.66 7.21 -26.11
CA ILE A 480 9.35 7.85 -27.21
C ILE A 480 10.54 6.94 -27.46
N GLU A 481 10.41 6.03 -28.43
CA GLU A 481 11.55 5.27 -28.94
C GLU A 481 12.65 6.30 -29.20
N SER A 482 13.68 6.26 -28.35
CA SER A 482 14.82 7.14 -28.48
C SER A 482 15.41 6.79 -29.84
N GLY A 483 15.09 7.61 -30.85
CA GLY A 483 15.42 7.35 -32.23
C GLY A 483 16.87 6.92 -32.31
N THR A 484 17.09 5.79 -32.99
CA THR A 484 18.38 5.25 -33.40
C THR A 484 19.40 6.37 -33.46
N GLN A 485 20.37 6.37 -32.54
CA GLN A 485 21.44 7.36 -32.46
C GLN A 485 21.98 7.64 -33.87
N GLY A 486 21.53 8.75 -34.46
CA GLY A 486 22.08 9.26 -35.69
C GLY A 486 23.56 9.46 -35.43
N LYS A 487 24.41 8.79 -36.21
CA LYS A 487 25.86 8.95 -36.20
C LYS A 487 26.21 10.42 -35.96
N CYS A 488 26.84 10.73 -34.83
CA CYS A 488 27.48 12.02 -34.63
C CYS A 488 28.39 12.28 -35.84
N PRO A 489 28.22 13.39 -36.58
CA PRO A 489 29.23 13.80 -37.53
C PRO A 489 30.51 14.04 -36.73
N ARG A 490 31.61 13.39 -37.13
CA ARG A 490 32.95 13.69 -36.61
C ARG A 490 33.19 15.18 -36.81
N SER A 491 33.24 15.95 -35.73
CA SER A 491 33.72 17.33 -35.75
C SER A 491 35.22 17.29 -36.05
N SER A 492 35.59 17.80 -37.22
CA SER A 492 36.97 18.16 -37.56
C SER A 492 37.46 19.28 -36.64
N ASP A 493 38.71 19.17 -36.24
CA ASP A 493 39.43 20.09 -35.36
C ASP A 493 39.24 21.56 -35.73
N GLY A 494 38.79 22.35 -34.76
CA GLY A 494 38.69 23.80 -34.83
C GLY A 494 39.24 24.40 -33.54
N GLU A 495 40.49 24.85 -33.62
CA GLU A 495 41.25 25.55 -32.59
C GLU A 495 40.53 26.86 -32.19
N VAL A 496 40.11 27.00 -30.92
CA VAL A 496 39.53 28.24 -30.40
C VAL A 496 40.40 28.79 -29.26
N SER A 497 41.02 29.92 -29.57
CA SER A 497 41.83 30.77 -28.72
C SER A 497 41.05 31.32 -27.51
N ALA A 498 41.62 31.13 -26.31
CA ALA A 498 41.07 31.59 -25.05
C ALA A 498 41.31 33.11 -24.83
N LYS A 499 40.23 33.89 -24.74
CA LYS A 499 40.27 35.28 -24.27
C LYS A 499 39.88 35.32 -22.78
N ARG A 500 40.87 35.62 -21.95
CA ARG A 500 40.77 35.90 -20.50
C ARG A 500 39.88 37.11 -20.25
N MET A 501 38.87 36.96 -19.40
CA MET A 501 38.17 38.08 -18.74
C MET A 501 38.63 38.10 -17.28
N ARG A 502 39.24 39.22 -16.87
CA ARG A 502 39.64 39.48 -15.48
C ARG A 502 38.42 39.97 -14.69
N VAL A 503 38.32 39.51 -13.44
CA VAL A 503 37.71 40.25 -12.34
C VAL A 503 38.82 41.01 -11.63
#